data_AF-A0A9D2MRP6-F1
#
_entry.id   AF-A0A9D2MRP6-F1
#
_cell.length_a   1.000
_cell.length_b   1.000
_cell.length_c   1.000
_cell.angle_alpha   90.00
_cell.angle_beta   90.00
_cell.angle_gamma   90.00
#
_symmetry.space_group_name_H-M   'P 1'
#
loop_
_entity.id
_entity.type
_entity.pdbx_description
1 polymer ?
#
loop_
_entity_poly.entity_id
_entity_poly.type
_entity_poly.pdbx_seq_one_letter_code
_entity_poly.pdbx_strand_id
1 'polypeptide(L)'
;MDWNMEIEDLAKGYAESETQCACLLCGKQFERGRIYEMDGELYDAGGAVRCHIRQRHGNTADFLLNQPASLTGVTEIQKQLLQLLSRGMEDGEIARSMGIAQSTVRNHRFKLREKEKQARLFLAMMEALEKKTQNAVGKSDQGMMEEVHASATMLDDRYSITPQEREKVIRTYMDENGALLRFPAREKKKIVVLREIMKNFKPDREYSEKEINRILERIYAQDYPTIRRYLIEYGFMDRSKDGSVYRVKE
;
A
#
# COMPACT_ATOMS: atom_id res chain seq x y z
N MET A 1 3.98 4.15 -2.54
CA MET A 1 4.17 3.64 -3.91
C MET A 1 2.97 4.06 -4.72
N ASP A 2 3.17 4.73 -5.86
CA ASP A 2 2.07 5.04 -6.78
C ASP A 2 1.80 3.78 -7.62
N TRP A 3 0.59 3.24 -7.51
CA TRP A 3 0.17 2.03 -8.21
C TRP A 3 -0.53 2.33 -9.53
N ASN A 4 -0.72 3.61 -9.89
CA ASN A 4 -1.28 4.06 -11.16
C ASN A 4 -0.19 4.16 -12.24
N MET A 5 0.51 3.05 -12.48
CA MET A 5 1.57 2.95 -13.49
C MET A 5 1.26 1.86 -14.51
N GLU A 6 1.95 1.91 -15.65
CA GLU A 6 1.84 0.88 -16.67
C GLU A 6 2.19 -0.50 -16.10
N ILE A 7 1.42 -1.51 -16.48
CA ILE A 7 1.57 -2.89 -15.97
C ILE A 7 3.00 -3.40 -16.24
N GLU A 8 3.59 -3.01 -17.36
CA GLU A 8 4.96 -3.38 -17.73
C GLU A 8 6.00 -2.81 -16.77
N ASP A 9 5.84 -1.54 -16.35
CA ASP A 9 6.74 -0.88 -15.40
C ASP A 9 6.63 -1.51 -14.01
N LEU A 10 5.41 -1.82 -13.57
CA LEU A 10 5.17 -2.53 -12.31
C LEU A 10 5.76 -3.94 -12.34
N ALA A 11 5.65 -4.66 -13.47
CA ALA A 11 6.17 -6.02 -13.61
C ALA A 11 7.71 -6.06 -13.62
N LYS A 12 8.39 -5.09 -14.26
CA LYS A 12 9.86 -5.01 -14.23
C LYS A 12 10.40 -4.35 -12.95
N GLY A 13 9.57 -3.56 -12.24
CA GLY A 13 9.88 -2.98 -10.92
C GLY A 13 10.58 -1.62 -10.96
N TYR A 14 10.70 -1.00 -12.13
CA TYR A 14 11.30 0.32 -12.32
C TYR A 14 10.63 1.06 -13.47
N ALA A 15 10.63 2.38 -13.43
CA ALA A 15 10.21 3.25 -14.54
C ALA A 15 11.43 3.93 -15.16
N GLU A 16 11.39 4.14 -16.47
CA GLU A 16 12.43 4.90 -17.20
C GLU A 16 11.85 6.21 -17.72
N SER A 17 12.61 7.28 -17.58
CA SER A 17 12.41 8.55 -18.27
C SER A 17 13.61 8.87 -19.16
N GLU A 18 13.53 9.99 -19.87
CA GLU A 18 14.65 10.51 -20.67
C GLU A 18 15.89 10.83 -19.83
N THR A 19 15.70 11.18 -18.56
CA THR A 19 16.78 11.69 -17.68
C THR A 19 17.19 10.71 -16.59
N GLN A 20 16.34 9.76 -16.22
CA GLN A 20 16.60 8.87 -15.09
C GLN A 20 15.87 7.52 -15.20
N CYS A 21 16.36 6.54 -14.45
CA CYS A 21 15.66 5.30 -14.14
C CYS A 21 15.32 5.30 -12.63
N ALA A 22 14.08 5.01 -12.27
CA ALA A 22 13.63 5.03 -10.88
C ALA A 22 13.11 3.65 -10.46
N CYS A 23 13.61 3.11 -9.36
CA CYS A 23 13.07 1.90 -8.74
C CYS A 23 11.69 2.21 -8.17
N LEU A 24 10.66 1.48 -8.61
CA LEU A 24 9.29 1.69 -8.13
C LEU A 24 9.07 1.12 -6.72
N LEU A 25 9.90 0.16 -6.31
CA LEU A 25 9.78 -0.57 -5.04
C LEU A 25 10.25 0.26 -3.83
N CYS A 26 11.21 1.17 -4.01
CA CYS A 26 11.74 2.04 -2.94
C CYS A 26 11.96 3.50 -3.33
N GLY A 27 11.71 3.88 -4.59
CA GLY A 27 11.86 5.25 -5.07
C GLY A 27 13.30 5.69 -5.38
N LYS A 28 14.31 4.81 -5.25
CA LYS A 28 15.70 5.16 -5.57
C LYS A 28 15.86 5.50 -7.06
N GLN A 29 16.55 6.60 -7.34
CA GLN A 29 16.76 7.13 -8.70
C GLN A 29 18.21 6.93 -9.18
N PHE A 30 18.34 6.73 -10.48
CA PHE A 30 19.60 6.55 -11.21
C PHE A 30 19.58 7.44 -12.45
N GLU A 31 20.43 8.46 -12.49
CA GLU A 31 20.51 9.43 -13.58
C GLU A 31 21.16 8.82 -14.84
N ARG A 32 20.54 9.03 -16.00
CA ARG A 32 21.13 8.66 -17.30
C ARG A 32 22.38 9.50 -17.56
N GLY A 33 23.35 8.91 -18.27
CA GLY A 33 24.65 9.54 -18.55
C GLY A 33 25.67 9.39 -17.42
N ARG A 34 25.29 8.85 -16.25
CA ARG A 34 26.22 8.42 -15.21
C ARG A 34 26.50 6.92 -15.32
N ILE A 35 27.70 6.55 -14.88
CA ILE A 35 28.09 5.15 -14.68
C ILE A 35 28.11 4.87 -13.19
N TYR A 36 27.54 3.74 -12.81
CA TYR A 36 27.39 3.28 -11.43
C TYR A 36 28.25 2.04 -11.21
N GLU A 37 29.14 2.09 -10.24
CA GLU A 37 29.91 0.92 -9.80
C GLU A 37 29.13 0.16 -8.72
N MET A 38 28.81 -1.10 -8.98
CA MET A 38 28.05 -1.98 -8.08
C MET A 38 28.62 -3.40 -8.15
N ASP A 39 28.97 -3.99 -7.01
CA ASP A 39 29.63 -5.32 -6.92
C ASP A 39 30.91 -5.46 -7.78
N GLY A 40 31.65 -4.36 -7.98
CA GLY A 40 32.87 -4.34 -8.79
C GLY A 40 32.63 -4.33 -10.31
N GLU A 41 31.38 -4.19 -10.75
CA GLU A 41 31.01 -4.01 -12.15
C GLU A 41 30.43 -2.61 -12.41
N LEU A 42 30.60 -2.12 -13.65
CA LEU A 42 30.12 -0.81 -14.08
C LEU A 42 28.81 -0.94 -14.86
N TYR A 43 27.80 -0.21 -14.45
CA TYR A 43 26.47 -0.22 -15.04
C TYR A 43 26.05 1.18 -15.51
N ASP A 44 25.29 1.25 -16.60
CA ASP A 44 24.49 2.43 -16.93
C ASP A 44 23.28 2.55 -15.98
N ALA A 45 22.50 3.63 -16.07
CA ALA A 45 21.34 3.84 -15.19
C ALA A 45 20.33 2.67 -15.21
N GLY A 46 20.08 2.07 -16.38
CA GLY A 46 19.18 0.94 -16.55
C GLY A 46 19.72 -0.35 -15.93
N GLY A 47 21.01 -0.62 -16.10
CA GLY A 47 21.71 -1.72 -15.43
C GLY A 47 21.75 -1.52 -13.91
N ALA A 48 22.02 -0.31 -13.47
CA ALA A 48 22.13 0.04 -12.06
C ALA A 48 20.80 -0.16 -11.32
N VAL A 49 19.67 0.25 -11.90
CA VAL A 49 18.35 0.01 -11.29
C VAL A 49 17.99 -1.48 -11.23
N ARG A 50 18.30 -2.25 -12.29
CA ARG A 50 18.07 -3.72 -12.29
C ARG A 50 18.94 -4.42 -11.24
N CYS A 51 20.22 -4.04 -11.16
CA CYS A 51 21.15 -4.54 -10.16
C CYS A 51 20.66 -4.21 -8.74
N HIS A 52 20.24 -2.97 -8.52
CA HIS A 52 19.65 -2.52 -7.27
C HIS A 52 18.41 -3.31 -6.88
N ILE A 53 17.46 -3.53 -7.79
CA ILE A 53 16.26 -4.35 -7.52
C ILE A 53 16.67 -5.75 -7.08
N ARG A 54 17.61 -6.38 -7.80
CA ARG A 54 18.08 -7.72 -7.48
C ARG A 54 18.69 -7.81 -6.08
N GLN A 55 19.53 -6.84 -5.71
CA GLN A 55 20.25 -6.84 -4.45
C GLN A 55 19.38 -6.43 -3.25
N ARG A 56 18.50 -5.43 -3.42
CA ARG A 56 17.71 -4.86 -2.32
C ARG A 56 16.31 -5.46 -2.17
N HIS A 57 15.72 -5.90 -3.26
CA HIS A 57 14.33 -6.39 -3.29
C HIS A 57 14.22 -7.85 -3.76
N GLY A 58 15.32 -8.45 -4.23
CA GLY A 58 15.34 -9.82 -4.75
C GLY A 58 14.74 -9.90 -6.15
N ASN A 59 13.43 -10.15 -6.24
CA ASN A 59 12.70 -10.18 -7.50
C ASN A 59 11.40 -9.40 -7.34
N THR A 60 11.05 -8.62 -8.36
CA THR A 60 9.80 -7.87 -8.44
C THR A 60 8.57 -8.75 -8.19
N ALA A 61 8.53 -9.98 -8.72
CA ALA A 61 7.41 -10.90 -8.50
C ALA A 61 7.22 -11.22 -7.01
N ASP A 62 8.30 -11.57 -6.30
CA ASP A 62 8.25 -11.89 -4.88
C ASP A 62 7.95 -10.64 -4.04
N PHE A 63 8.46 -9.47 -4.42
CA PHE A 63 8.12 -8.20 -3.78
C PHE A 63 6.62 -7.90 -3.89
N LEU A 64 6.03 -8.05 -5.07
CA LEU A 64 4.59 -7.83 -5.31
C LEU A 64 3.74 -8.84 -4.53
N LEU A 65 4.15 -10.12 -4.50
CA LEU A 65 3.46 -11.16 -3.71
C LEU A 65 3.52 -10.90 -2.21
N ASN A 66 4.54 -10.18 -1.73
CA ASN A 66 4.68 -9.87 -0.32
C ASN A 66 3.92 -8.62 0.14
N GLN A 67 3.25 -7.91 -0.78
CA GLN A 67 2.39 -6.79 -0.43
C GLN A 67 1.14 -7.25 0.37
N PRO A 68 0.50 -6.33 1.11
CA PRO A 68 -0.72 -6.64 1.85
C PRO A 68 -1.86 -7.19 0.98
N ALA A 69 -2.70 -8.05 1.56
CA ALA A 69 -3.86 -8.62 0.88
C ALA A 69 -4.90 -7.55 0.48
N SER A 70 -4.97 -6.44 1.23
CA SER A 70 -5.79 -5.26 0.91
C SER A 70 -5.43 -4.65 -0.45
N LEU A 71 -4.15 -4.74 -0.83
CA LEU A 71 -3.63 -4.17 -2.06
C LEU A 71 -3.67 -5.16 -3.23
N THR A 72 -3.24 -6.40 -2.99
CA THR A 72 -3.16 -7.42 -4.05
C THR A 72 -4.50 -8.06 -4.37
N GLY A 73 -5.45 -8.03 -3.43
CA GLY A 73 -6.70 -8.78 -3.52
C GLY A 73 -6.50 -10.30 -3.59
N VAL A 74 -5.34 -10.79 -3.15
CA VAL A 74 -4.94 -12.19 -3.14
C VAL A 74 -5.06 -12.74 -1.71
N THR A 75 -5.70 -13.90 -1.54
CA THR A 75 -5.83 -14.54 -0.22
C THR A 75 -4.52 -15.19 0.21
N GLU A 76 -4.36 -15.46 1.50
CA GLU A 76 -3.12 -16.09 2.02
C GLU A 76 -2.81 -17.44 1.34
N ILE A 77 -3.83 -18.26 1.09
CA ILE A 77 -3.68 -19.53 0.36
C ILE A 77 -3.21 -19.28 -1.09
N GLN A 78 -3.78 -18.28 -1.76
CA GLN A 78 -3.37 -17.92 -3.12
C GLN A 78 -1.94 -17.36 -3.16
N LYS A 79 -1.54 -16.59 -2.14
CA LYS A 79 -0.18 -16.06 -2.00
C LYS A 79 0.84 -17.19 -1.83
N GLN A 80 0.59 -18.14 -0.93
CA GLN A 80 1.43 -19.33 -0.75
C GLN A 80 1.58 -20.12 -2.05
N LEU A 81 0.47 -20.35 -2.77
CA LEU A 81 0.50 -21.01 -4.06
C LEU A 81 1.38 -20.25 -5.06
N LEU A 82 1.15 -18.94 -5.23
CA LEU A 82 1.89 -18.09 -6.17
C LEU A 82 3.40 -18.03 -5.86
N GLN A 83 3.79 -18.07 -4.58
CA GLN A 83 5.20 -18.14 -4.17
C GLN A 83 5.86 -19.48 -4.54
N LEU A 84 5.14 -20.60 -4.47
CA LEU A 84 5.67 -21.89 -4.94
C LEU A 84 5.75 -21.92 -6.47
N LEU A 85 4.80 -21.26 -7.15
CA LEU A 85 4.83 -21.07 -8.60
C LEU A 85 5.99 -20.19 -9.06
N SER A 86 6.31 -19.10 -8.35
CA SER A 86 7.42 -18.21 -8.70
C SER A 86 8.78 -18.92 -8.64
N ARG A 87 8.88 -19.98 -7.82
CA ARG A 87 10.05 -20.88 -7.72
C ARG A 87 10.10 -21.96 -8.79
N GLY A 88 9.11 -22.02 -9.69
CA GLY A 88 9.06 -23.00 -10.77
C GLY A 88 8.68 -24.42 -10.35
N MET A 89 8.06 -24.60 -9.18
CA MET A 89 7.69 -25.93 -8.67
C MET A 89 6.58 -26.59 -9.49
N GLU A 90 6.62 -27.92 -9.54
CA GLU A 90 5.59 -28.70 -10.24
C GLU A 90 4.33 -28.90 -9.37
N ASP A 91 3.19 -29.15 -10.01
CA ASP A 91 1.89 -29.28 -9.32
C ASP A 91 1.91 -30.33 -8.20
N GLY A 92 2.62 -31.44 -8.40
CA GLY A 92 2.72 -32.49 -7.39
C GLY A 92 3.54 -32.08 -6.16
N GLU A 93 4.59 -31.28 -6.36
CA GLU A 93 5.41 -30.75 -5.28
C GLU A 93 4.66 -29.67 -4.49
N ILE A 94 3.97 -28.78 -5.20
CA ILE A 94 3.10 -27.76 -4.61
C ILE A 94 2.01 -28.42 -3.76
N ALA A 95 1.35 -29.45 -4.29
CA ALA A 95 0.31 -30.20 -3.59
C ALA A 95 0.82 -30.77 -2.26
N ARG A 96 2.00 -31.40 -2.28
CA ARG A 96 2.67 -31.92 -1.08
C ARG A 96 3.03 -30.80 -0.09
N SER A 97 3.61 -29.70 -0.58
CA SER A 97 4.02 -28.57 0.27
C SER A 97 2.85 -27.88 0.96
N MET A 98 1.69 -27.81 0.29
CA MET A 98 0.49 -27.15 0.81
C MET A 98 -0.47 -28.12 1.53
N GLY A 99 -0.20 -29.43 1.48
CA GLY A 99 -1.09 -30.44 2.06
C GLY A 99 -2.46 -30.56 1.35
N ILE A 100 -2.51 -30.30 0.04
CA ILE A 100 -3.74 -30.36 -0.77
C ILE A 100 -3.62 -31.35 -1.93
N ALA A 101 -4.74 -31.69 -2.57
CA ALA A 101 -4.73 -32.54 -3.76
C ALA A 101 -4.12 -31.82 -4.97
N GLN A 102 -3.42 -32.56 -5.83
CA GLN A 102 -2.87 -32.02 -7.09
C GLN A 102 -3.95 -31.43 -8.01
N SER A 103 -5.16 -32.03 -8.02
CA SER A 103 -6.32 -31.49 -8.73
C SER A 103 -6.75 -30.11 -8.19
N THR A 104 -6.62 -29.87 -6.88
CA THR A 104 -6.90 -28.58 -6.25
C THR A 104 -5.88 -27.53 -6.68
N VAL A 105 -4.60 -27.86 -6.78
CA VAL A 105 -3.55 -26.97 -7.33
C VAL A 105 -3.89 -26.54 -8.75
N ARG A 106 -4.24 -27.50 -9.62
CA ARG A 106 -4.66 -27.22 -11.01
C ARG A 106 -5.87 -26.30 -11.08
N ASN A 107 -6.88 -26.53 -10.23
CA ASN A 107 -8.07 -25.68 -10.15
C ASN A 107 -7.71 -24.25 -9.69
N HIS A 108 -6.82 -24.10 -8.71
CA HIS A 108 -6.36 -22.77 -8.31
C HIS A 108 -5.63 -22.04 -9.45
N ARG A 109 -4.72 -22.71 -10.18
CA ARG A 109 -4.06 -22.12 -11.35
C ARG A 109 -5.06 -21.64 -12.40
N PHE A 110 -6.06 -22.47 -12.71
CA PHE A 110 -7.12 -22.13 -13.65
C PHE A 110 -7.89 -20.87 -13.19
N LYS A 111 -8.33 -20.84 -11.93
CA LYS A 111 -9.05 -19.67 -11.37
C LYS A 111 -8.19 -18.40 -11.35
N LEU A 112 -6.89 -18.51 -11.09
CA LEU A 112 -5.98 -17.36 -11.12
C LEU A 112 -5.82 -16.82 -12.55
N ARG A 113 -5.68 -17.69 -13.55
CA ARG A 113 -5.66 -17.29 -14.98
C ARG A 113 -6.95 -16.60 -15.40
N GLU A 114 -8.10 -17.14 -15.00
CA GLU A 114 -9.39 -16.49 -15.29
C GLU A 114 -9.51 -15.13 -14.58
N LYS A 115 -9.05 -15.02 -13.33
CA LYS A 115 -9.01 -13.75 -12.61
C LYS A 115 -8.09 -12.72 -13.29
N GLU A 116 -6.93 -13.14 -13.80
CA GLU A 116 -6.02 -12.28 -14.57
C GLU A 116 -6.71 -11.73 -15.83
N LYS A 117 -7.40 -12.59 -16.58
CA LYS A 117 -8.19 -12.19 -17.75
C LYS A 117 -9.30 -11.22 -17.40
N GLN A 118 -10.04 -11.48 -16.32
CA GLN A 118 -11.09 -10.60 -15.81
C GLN A 118 -10.54 -9.25 -15.38
N ALA A 119 -9.40 -9.21 -14.67
CA ALA A 119 -8.75 -7.97 -14.25
C ALA A 119 -8.31 -7.13 -15.46
N ARG A 120 -7.72 -7.77 -16.49
CA ARG A 120 -7.34 -7.09 -17.73
C ARG A 120 -8.55 -6.47 -18.44
N LEU A 121 -9.65 -7.22 -18.56
CA LEU A 121 -10.88 -6.70 -19.15
C LEU A 121 -11.47 -5.56 -18.30
N PHE A 122 -11.42 -5.68 -16.97
CA PHE A 122 -11.90 -4.67 -16.04
C PHE A 122 -11.14 -3.34 -16.20
N LEU A 123 -9.81 -3.38 -16.23
CA LEU A 123 -8.99 -2.18 -16.47
C LEU A 123 -9.35 -1.52 -17.81
N ALA A 124 -9.48 -2.30 -18.87
CA ALA A 124 -9.89 -1.80 -20.18
C ALA A 124 -11.30 -1.18 -20.16
N MET A 125 -12.25 -1.76 -19.42
CA MET A 125 -13.58 -1.19 -19.24
C MET A 125 -13.53 0.16 -18.51
N MET A 126 -12.74 0.27 -17.43
CA MET A 126 -12.60 1.51 -16.67
C MET A 126 -12.01 2.64 -17.51
N GLU A 127 -10.94 2.35 -18.26
CA GLU A 127 -10.31 3.30 -19.17
C GLU A 127 -11.26 3.74 -20.31
N ALA A 128 -11.99 2.80 -20.91
CA ALA A 128 -12.96 3.11 -21.96
C ALA A 128 -14.12 3.97 -21.45
N LEU A 129 -14.61 3.72 -20.23
CA LEU A 129 -15.66 4.50 -19.60
C LEU A 129 -15.20 5.93 -19.27
N GLU A 130 -13.98 6.09 -18.76
CA GLU A 130 -13.39 7.40 -18.49
C GLU A 130 -13.26 8.22 -19.78
N LYS A 131 -12.72 7.62 -20.86
CA LYS A 131 -12.64 8.27 -22.19
C LYS A 131 -14.01 8.66 -22.72
N LYS A 132 -15.03 7.81 -22.53
CA LYS A 132 -16.39 8.05 -23.01
C LYS A 132 -17.11 9.16 -22.24
N THR A 133 -16.91 9.23 -20.93
CA THR A 133 -17.65 10.14 -20.04
C THR A 133 -16.87 11.41 -19.67
N GLN A 134 -15.59 11.49 -20.04
CA GLN A 134 -14.63 12.52 -19.59
C GLN A 134 -14.48 12.61 -18.06
N ASN A 135 -14.97 11.59 -17.34
CA ASN A 135 -14.95 11.49 -15.90
C ASN A 135 -14.51 10.08 -15.50
N ALA A 136 -13.47 9.97 -14.67
CA ALA A 136 -13.14 8.72 -14.02
C ALA A 136 -14.34 8.23 -13.19
N VAL A 137 -14.53 6.91 -13.08
CA VAL A 137 -15.61 6.33 -12.24
C VAL A 137 -15.53 6.81 -10.78
N GLY A 138 -14.34 7.18 -10.31
CA GLY A 138 -14.12 7.78 -8.98
C GLY A 138 -14.49 9.27 -8.84
N LYS A 139 -14.93 9.94 -9.91
CA LYS A 139 -15.52 11.29 -9.86
C LYS A 139 -17.02 11.17 -9.67
N SER A 140 -17.49 11.50 -8.47
CA SER A 140 -18.91 11.79 -8.25
C SER A 140 -19.22 13.27 -8.56
N ASP A 141 -20.49 13.62 -8.49
CA ASP A 141 -21.01 15.00 -8.42
C ASP A 141 -20.39 15.83 -7.28
N GLN A 142 -19.76 15.16 -6.31
CA GLN A 142 -19.07 15.78 -5.18
C GLN A 142 -17.54 15.81 -5.35
N GLY A 143 -16.97 15.39 -6.47
CA GLY A 143 -15.53 15.41 -6.74
C GLY A 143 -14.86 14.03 -6.72
N MET A 144 -13.53 14.01 -6.75
CA MET A 144 -12.74 12.78 -6.78
C MET A 144 -12.65 12.17 -5.37
N MET A 145 -12.98 10.88 -5.23
CA MET A 145 -12.83 10.16 -3.96
C MET A 145 -11.34 10.09 -3.57
N GLU A 146 -10.99 10.30 -2.29
CA GLU A 146 -9.61 10.18 -1.82
C GLU A 146 -9.14 8.72 -1.84
N GLU A 147 -7.87 8.50 -2.18
CA GLU A 147 -7.25 7.19 -2.13
C GLU A 147 -7.26 6.62 -0.69
N VAL A 148 -7.47 5.31 -0.60
CA VAL A 148 -7.40 4.57 0.66
C VAL A 148 -5.93 4.21 0.93
N HIS A 149 -5.46 4.43 2.16
CA HIS A 149 -4.08 4.06 2.52
C HIS A 149 -3.91 2.54 2.48
N ALA A 150 -2.78 2.04 1.98
CA ALA A 150 -2.53 0.61 1.73
C ALA A 150 -2.69 -0.27 2.98
N SER A 151 -2.37 0.28 4.14
CA SER A 151 -2.48 -0.35 5.46
C SER A 151 -3.92 -0.46 6.03
N ALA A 152 -4.94 0.05 5.32
CA ALA A 152 -6.33 -0.01 5.78
C ALA A 152 -6.78 -1.46 6.04
N THR A 153 -7.22 -1.72 7.27
CA THR A 153 -7.58 -3.09 7.70
C THR A 153 -8.94 -3.54 7.13
N MET A 154 -9.80 -2.60 6.71
CA MET A 154 -11.08 -2.88 6.04
C MET A 154 -11.31 -1.88 4.90
N LEU A 155 -11.74 -2.35 3.73
CA LEU A 155 -12.12 -1.53 2.57
C LEU A 155 -13.65 -1.46 2.49
N ASP A 156 -14.27 -0.56 3.26
CA ASP A 156 -15.72 -0.33 3.28
C ASP A 156 -16.07 1.17 3.08
N ASP A 157 -17.37 1.49 3.08
CA ASP A 157 -17.91 2.85 2.87
C ASP A 157 -17.31 3.94 3.79
N ARG A 158 -16.64 3.56 4.87
CA ARG A 158 -16.01 4.49 5.81
C ARG A 158 -14.81 5.22 5.18
N TYR A 159 -14.21 4.68 4.13
CA TYR A 159 -13.10 5.30 3.41
C TYR A 159 -13.53 6.11 2.18
N SER A 160 -14.82 6.08 1.83
CA SER A 160 -15.41 6.87 0.73
C SER A 160 -15.50 8.35 1.10
N ILE A 161 -14.37 9.02 1.33
CA ILE A 161 -14.29 10.41 1.79
C ILE A 161 -13.92 11.31 0.61
N THR A 162 -14.69 12.38 0.38
CA THR A 162 -14.31 13.41 -0.58
C THR A 162 -13.45 14.50 0.06
N PRO A 163 -12.64 15.25 -0.72
CA PRO A 163 -11.87 16.38 -0.20
C PRO A 163 -12.71 17.43 0.54
N GLN A 164 -13.93 17.74 0.07
CA GLN A 164 -14.79 18.70 0.77
C GLN A 164 -15.33 18.13 2.09
N GLU A 165 -15.66 16.84 2.14
CA GLU A 165 -16.05 16.17 3.39
C GLU A 165 -14.90 16.17 4.39
N ARG A 166 -13.67 15.87 3.94
CA ARG A 166 -12.45 15.92 4.76
C ARG A 166 -12.25 17.31 5.36
N GLU A 167 -12.24 18.34 4.53
CA GLU A 167 -12.06 19.74 4.95
C GLU A 167 -13.13 20.15 5.98
N LYS A 168 -14.40 19.80 5.72
CA LYS A 168 -15.50 20.07 6.64
C LYS A 168 -15.32 19.36 7.98
N VAL A 169 -14.86 18.11 7.98
CA VAL A 169 -14.60 17.36 9.21
C VAL A 169 -13.43 17.98 9.97
N ILE A 170 -12.31 18.30 9.32
CA ILE A 170 -11.16 18.93 10.00
C ILE A 170 -11.57 20.23 10.66
N ARG A 171 -12.24 21.14 9.93
CA ARG A 171 -12.74 22.41 10.49
C ARG A 171 -13.73 22.24 11.65
N THR A 172 -14.44 21.12 11.70
CA THR A 172 -15.45 20.87 12.76
C THR A 172 -14.82 20.29 14.03
N TYR A 173 -13.71 19.56 13.91
CA TYR A 173 -13.16 18.74 15.00
C TYR A 173 -11.76 19.17 15.45
N MET A 174 -11.03 19.93 14.65
CA MET A 174 -9.67 20.38 14.94
C MET A 174 -9.57 21.91 14.88
N ASP A 175 -8.66 22.48 15.66
CA ASP A 175 -8.33 23.89 15.61
C ASP A 175 -7.23 24.19 14.57
N GLU A 176 -6.89 25.47 14.43
CA GLU A 176 -5.85 25.96 13.52
C GLU A 176 -4.42 25.48 13.87
N ASN A 177 -4.20 25.03 15.11
CA ASN A 177 -2.93 24.49 15.58
C ASN A 177 -2.85 22.97 15.42
N GLY A 178 -3.90 22.34 14.89
CA GLY A 178 -3.98 20.88 14.74
C GLY A 178 -4.34 20.13 16.03
N ALA A 179 -4.78 20.84 17.08
CA ALA A 179 -5.31 20.20 18.27
C ALA A 179 -6.77 19.78 18.05
N LEU A 180 -7.14 18.66 18.64
CA LEU A 180 -8.46 18.07 18.54
C LEU A 180 -9.40 18.69 19.60
N LEU A 181 -10.50 19.28 19.15
CA LEU A 181 -11.52 19.85 20.03
C LEU A 181 -12.36 18.74 20.68
N ARG A 182 -12.71 17.69 19.92
CA ARG A 182 -13.43 16.50 20.39
C ARG A 182 -13.19 15.32 19.46
N PHE A 183 -13.29 14.10 19.98
CA PHE A 183 -13.20 12.91 19.15
C PHE A 183 -14.55 12.55 18.47
N PRO A 184 -14.61 12.33 17.14
CA PRO A 184 -15.87 12.03 16.46
C PRO A 184 -16.48 10.67 16.87
N ALA A 185 -17.82 10.61 17.00
CA ALA A 185 -18.52 9.34 17.24
C ALA A 185 -18.66 8.47 15.98
N ARG A 186 -18.78 9.09 14.79
CA ARG A 186 -18.99 8.36 13.52
C ARG A 186 -17.67 7.87 12.94
N GLU A 187 -17.62 6.58 12.59
CA GLU A 187 -16.43 5.87 12.06
C GLU A 187 -15.76 6.60 10.89
N LYS A 188 -16.51 6.99 9.85
CA LYS A 188 -15.99 7.76 8.69
C LYS A 188 -15.27 9.05 9.10
N LYS A 189 -15.78 9.76 10.12
CA LYS A 189 -15.16 11.00 10.63
C LYS A 189 -13.94 10.71 11.50
N LYS A 190 -13.90 9.58 12.22
CA LYS A 190 -12.71 9.14 12.96
C LYS A 190 -11.55 8.92 11.99
N ILE A 191 -11.78 8.24 10.86
CA ILE A 191 -10.73 8.00 9.85
C ILE A 191 -10.12 9.31 9.36
N VAL A 192 -10.93 10.34 9.06
CA VAL A 192 -10.43 11.65 8.66
C VAL A 192 -9.52 12.27 9.73
N VAL A 193 -9.99 12.30 10.98
CA VAL A 193 -9.24 12.89 12.10
C VAL A 193 -7.95 12.12 12.36
N LEU A 194 -7.99 10.79 12.34
CA LEU A 194 -6.82 9.94 12.54
C LEU A 194 -5.79 10.14 11.41
N ARG A 195 -6.24 10.24 10.16
CA ARG A 195 -5.38 10.55 9.00
C ARG A 195 -4.67 11.90 9.18
N GLU A 196 -5.35 12.90 9.74
CA GLU A 196 -4.73 14.20 10.03
C GLU A 196 -3.70 14.10 11.16
N ILE A 197 -4.02 13.36 12.22
CA ILE A 197 -3.12 13.11 13.34
C ILE A 197 -1.84 12.41 12.88
N MET A 198 -1.93 11.49 11.91
CA MET A 198 -0.79 10.74 11.39
C MET A 198 0.31 11.61 10.78
N LYS A 199 0.01 12.84 10.36
CA LYS A 199 1.02 13.80 9.88
C LYS A 199 2.08 14.16 10.92
N ASN A 200 1.81 13.89 12.20
CA ASN A 200 2.76 14.10 13.31
C ASN A 200 3.75 12.94 13.49
N PHE A 201 3.60 11.84 12.74
CA PHE A 201 4.41 10.64 12.84
C PHE A 201 5.24 10.42 11.58
N LYS A 202 6.46 9.90 11.75
CA LYS A 202 7.39 9.58 10.66
C LYS A 202 7.31 8.07 10.36
N PRO A 203 7.17 7.66 9.08
CA PRO A 203 7.06 6.25 8.69
C PRO A 203 8.22 5.38 9.18
N ASP A 204 9.46 5.85 8.99
CA ASP A 204 10.67 5.10 9.31
C ASP A 204 11.15 5.26 10.77
N ARG A 205 10.24 5.53 11.70
CA ARG A 205 10.58 5.76 13.11
C ARG A 205 9.80 4.86 14.05
N GLU A 206 10.54 4.27 14.98
CA GLU A 206 9.98 3.61 16.15
C GLU A 206 9.72 4.62 17.26
N TYR A 207 8.55 4.53 17.87
CA TYR A 207 8.14 5.38 18.99
C TYR A 207 7.93 4.52 20.22
N SER A 208 8.53 4.92 21.34
CA SER A 208 8.17 4.36 22.64
C SER A 208 6.78 4.80 23.05
N GLU A 209 6.16 4.07 23.98
CA GLU A 209 4.86 4.46 24.56
C GLU A 209 4.88 5.90 25.11
N LYS A 210 5.99 6.30 25.73
CA LYS A 210 6.16 7.66 26.27
C LYS A 210 6.22 8.72 25.17
N GLU A 211 6.87 8.43 24.05
CA GLU A 211 6.95 9.37 22.93
C GLU A 211 5.62 9.53 22.22
N ILE A 212 4.92 8.43 21.92
CA ILE A 212 3.60 8.50 21.29
C ILE A 212 2.60 9.25 22.18
N ASN A 213 2.60 8.98 23.49
CA ASN A 213 1.72 9.68 24.43
C ASN A 213 1.97 11.18 24.43
N ARG A 214 3.24 11.62 24.48
CA ARG A 214 3.59 13.04 24.42
C ARG A 214 3.11 13.73 23.15
N ILE A 215 3.16 13.04 22.00
CA ILE A 215 2.67 13.59 20.73
C ILE A 215 1.14 13.69 20.78
N LEU A 216 0.47 12.63 21.20
CA LEU A 216 -1.00 12.59 21.23
C LEU A 216 -1.61 13.48 22.32
N GLU A 217 -0.92 13.70 23.45
CA GLU A 217 -1.33 14.62 24.52
C GLU A 217 -1.41 16.06 24.02
N ARG A 218 -0.46 16.48 23.17
CA ARG A 218 -0.49 17.82 22.54
C ARG A 218 -1.69 18.00 21.63
N ILE A 219 -2.16 16.91 21.03
CA ILE A 219 -3.28 16.92 20.10
C ILE A 219 -4.60 16.80 20.87
N TYR A 220 -4.69 15.90 21.84
CA TYR A 220 -5.92 15.66 22.60
C TYR A 220 -5.64 15.17 24.01
N ALA A 221 -5.25 16.09 24.89
CA ALA A 221 -4.92 15.77 26.30
C ALA A 221 -6.07 15.08 27.06
N GLN A 222 -7.33 15.33 26.66
CA GLN A 222 -8.50 14.81 27.37
C GLN A 222 -8.64 13.29 27.27
N ASP A 223 -8.30 12.69 26.12
CA ASP A 223 -8.41 11.25 25.90
C ASP A 223 -7.51 10.77 24.75
N TYR A 224 -6.21 11.06 24.87
CA TYR A 224 -5.19 10.57 23.96
C TYR A 224 -5.07 9.02 23.92
N PRO A 225 -5.37 8.24 24.98
CA PRO A 225 -5.33 6.78 24.91
C PRO A 225 -6.35 6.21 23.91
N THR A 226 -7.54 6.81 23.81
CA THR A 226 -8.54 6.41 22.81
C THR A 226 -8.04 6.64 21.39
N ILE A 227 -7.38 7.77 21.12
CA ILE A 227 -6.76 8.02 19.81
C ILE A 227 -5.73 6.95 19.49
N ARG A 228 -4.82 6.67 20.43
CA ARG A 228 -3.78 5.63 20.28
C ARG A 228 -4.38 4.27 19.95
N ARG A 229 -5.47 3.90 20.63
CA ARG A 229 -6.19 2.64 20.37
C ARG A 229 -6.73 2.60 18.94
N TYR A 230 -7.39 3.66 18.48
CA TYR A 230 -7.94 3.71 17.13
C TYR A 230 -6.89 3.79 16.03
N LEU A 231 -5.74 4.43 16.27
CA LEU A 231 -4.60 4.40 15.35
C LEU A 231 -4.16 2.96 15.05
N ILE A 232 -4.23 2.07 16.05
CA ILE A 232 -3.94 0.65 15.88
C ILE A 232 -5.11 -0.09 15.23
N GLU A 233 -6.33 0.10 15.74
CA GLU A 233 -7.52 -0.63 15.25
C GLU A 233 -7.83 -0.38 13.77
N TYR A 234 -7.58 0.84 13.25
CA TYR A 234 -7.78 1.15 11.84
C TYR A 234 -6.53 0.94 10.97
N GLY A 235 -5.44 0.41 11.54
CA GLY A 235 -4.23 0.06 10.79
C GLY A 235 -3.36 1.24 10.38
N PHE A 236 -3.40 2.37 11.09
CA PHE A 236 -2.45 3.47 10.88
C PHE A 236 -1.10 3.20 11.57
N MET A 237 -1.10 2.42 12.66
CA MET A 237 0.11 2.04 13.39
C MET A 237 0.06 0.58 13.84
N ASP A 238 1.23 -0.06 13.91
CA ASP A 238 1.42 -1.33 14.60
C ASP A 238 2.03 -1.10 15.99
N ARG A 239 1.80 -2.05 16.89
CA ARG A 239 2.40 -2.10 18.24
C ARG A 239 3.09 -3.43 18.48
N SER A 240 4.20 -3.42 19.22
CA SER A 240 4.83 -4.63 19.73
C SER A 240 3.92 -5.36 20.73
N LYS A 241 4.16 -6.66 20.93
CA LYS A 241 3.33 -7.50 21.83
C LYS A 241 3.39 -7.05 23.29
N ASP A 242 4.54 -6.52 23.71
CA ASP A 242 4.78 -5.92 25.03
C ASP A 242 4.32 -4.46 25.12
N GLY A 243 3.83 -3.87 24.02
CA GLY A 243 3.33 -2.49 23.98
C GLY A 243 4.41 -1.41 24.11
N SER A 244 5.69 -1.79 24.09
CA SER A 244 6.79 -0.85 24.29
C SER A 244 7.11 -0.04 23.04
N VAL A 245 6.82 -0.57 21.86
CA VAL A 245 7.18 0.03 20.57
C VAL A 245 5.96 0.19 19.67
N TYR A 246 5.86 1.36 19.04
CA TYR A 246 4.84 1.74 18.06
C TYR A 246 5.53 2.15 16.76
N ARG A 247 4.95 1.76 15.62
CA ARG A 247 5.49 2.05 14.28
C ARG A 247 4.34 2.42 13.35
N VAL A 248 4.56 3.38 12.45
CA VAL A 248 3.59 3.65 11.39
C VAL A 248 3.48 2.42 10.49
N LYS A 249 2.26 2.07 10.11
CA LYS A 249 2.01 0.91 9.26
C LYS A 249 1.95 1.36 7.81
N GLU A 250 2.86 0.82 6.99
CA GLU A 250 2.87 1.03 5.54
C GLU A 250 1.84 0.16 4.82
#